data_AF-A0A963QB11-F1
#
_entry.id   AF-A0A963QB11-F1
#
_cell.length_a   1.000
_cell.length_b   1.000
_cell.length_c   1.000
_cell.angle_alpha   90.00
_cell.angle_beta   90.00
_cell.angle_gamma   90.00
#
_symmetry.space_group_name_H-M   'P 1'
#
loop_
_entity.id
_entity.type
_entity.pdbx_description
1 polymer ?
#
loop_
_entity_poly.entity_id
_entity_poly.type
_entity_poly.pdbx_seq_one_letter_code
_entity_poly.pdbx_strand_id
1 'polypeptide(L)'
;MSVTDAAPVSTGRVFKRLLGGGSRHQPGGRWTPLIAAGSVAATLYVLWIGALSTVFGNALLWAYGSLQSVGLDWPWLDAFAAWSRGYTANFHRDIAIFIGVTFPIAFLTTTAHVDRKKLAWTDIVPAALSFAVALYYVILDDRFLNWSRGFSTPTMWDTIVGITLVVLVVELCRRCTGWGLTSLVLLLLAFTVFGHLMPGPLKHENFGIDYFIEMMTITENGIFGSPLEVAATYAFLFVLFGNFFEKTGGGDLFFGLSSAITGRMTGGAAKACVTASGLYGSVSGSPTADVATTGPLTIPIMKKMGIAPARAAAIEATASSG
;
A
#
# COMPACT_ATOMS: atom_id res chain seq x y z
N MET A 1 -23.53 31.13 -19.99
CA MET A 1 -22.41 32.10 -20.02
C MET A 1 -21.32 31.49 -20.89
N SER A 2 -20.80 32.27 -21.84
CA SER A 2 -20.03 31.87 -23.03
C SER A 2 -18.67 31.22 -22.73
N VAL A 3 -18.33 30.22 -23.55
CA VAL A 3 -17.10 29.42 -23.54
C VAL A 3 -16.03 30.12 -24.38
N THR A 4 -15.40 31.15 -23.85
CA THR A 4 -14.18 31.76 -24.43
C THR A 4 -13.50 32.56 -23.33
N ASP A 5 -12.58 31.94 -22.58
CA ASP A 5 -11.47 32.58 -21.83
C ASP A 5 -10.73 31.55 -20.95
N ALA A 6 -10.28 30.45 -21.55
CA ALA A 6 -9.33 29.55 -20.89
C ALA A 6 -7.90 29.98 -21.24
N ALA A 7 -7.27 30.74 -20.35
CA ALA A 7 -5.87 31.12 -20.47
C ALA A 7 -4.95 29.87 -20.56
N PRO A 8 -3.86 29.90 -21.35
CA PRO A 8 -2.96 28.75 -21.49
C PRO A 8 -2.28 28.44 -20.15
N VAL A 9 -2.52 27.22 -19.66
CA VAL A 9 -1.91 26.72 -18.42
C VAL A 9 -0.42 26.52 -18.65
N SER A 10 0.40 27.41 -18.09
CA SER A 10 1.87 27.33 -18.14
C SER A 10 2.37 25.96 -17.66
N THR A 11 3.21 25.28 -18.46
CA THR A 11 3.76 23.94 -18.21
C THR A 11 4.38 23.75 -16.81
N GLY A 12 4.97 24.82 -16.24
CA GLY A 12 5.51 24.81 -14.87
C GLY A 12 4.47 24.68 -13.76
N ARG A 13 3.21 25.09 -13.99
CA ARG A 13 2.09 24.90 -13.05
C ARG A 13 1.58 23.47 -13.07
N VAL A 14 1.65 22.79 -14.22
CA VAL A 14 1.30 21.37 -14.36
C VAL A 14 2.29 20.52 -13.56
N PHE A 15 3.60 20.81 -13.63
CA PHE A 15 4.62 20.12 -12.83
C PHE A 15 4.45 20.33 -11.31
N LYS A 16 4.06 21.54 -10.89
CA LYS A 16 3.75 21.83 -9.48
C LYS A 16 2.45 21.15 -8.99
N ARG A 17 1.46 20.99 -9.88
CA ARG A 17 0.23 20.21 -9.62
C ARG A 17 0.48 18.70 -9.66
N LEU A 18 1.41 18.22 -10.49
CA LEU A 18 1.83 16.82 -10.56
C LEU A 18 2.43 16.32 -9.23
N LEU A 19 3.08 17.21 -8.48
CA LEU A 19 3.57 16.98 -7.11
C LEU A 19 2.55 17.35 -6.01
N GLY A 20 1.49 18.08 -6.37
CA GLY A 20 0.40 18.45 -5.48
C GLY A 20 -0.65 17.34 -5.38
N GLY A 21 -0.23 16.17 -4.88
CA GLY A 21 -1.14 15.07 -4.55
C GLY A 21 -2.23 15.51 -3.56
N GLY A 22 -3.41 14.88 -3.68
CA GLY A 22 -4.61 15.17 -2.91
C GLY A 22 -4.38 15.26 -1.40
N SER A 23 -5.31 15.95 -0.72
CA SER A 23 -5.36 16.40 0.69
C SER A 23 -4.85 15.44 1.78
N ARG A 24 -3.59 15.03 1.69
CA ARG A 24 -2.80 14.40 2.74
C ARG A 24 -1.71 15.37 3.14
N HIS A 25 -1.39 15.37 4.42
CA HIS A 25 -0.41 16.23 5.04
C HIS A 25 0.89 16.22 4.22
N GLN A 26 1.18 17.30 3.50
CA GLN A 26 2.51 17.53 2.93
C GLN A 26 3.31 18.23 4.01
N PRO A 27 4.27 17.55 4.68
CA PRO A 27 5.15 18.24 5.60
C PRO A 27 5.94 19.26 4.80
N GLY A 28 5.53 20.53 4.91
CA GLY A 28 6.26 21.64 4.32
C GLY A 28 7.59 21.81 5.04
N GLY A 29 8.69 21.85 4.29
CA GLY A 29 10.02 22.14 4.86
C GLY A 29 11.17 21.40 4.16
N ARG A 30 12.32 21.33 4.83
CA ARG A 30 13.56 20.71 4.30
C ARG A 30 13.45 19.19 4.06
N TRP A 31 12.42 18.54 4.61
CA TRP A 31 12.21 17.08 4.53
C TRP A 31 11.36 16.64 3.33
N THR A 32 10.65 17.56 2.68
CA THR A 32 9.82 17.26 1.50
C THR A 32 10.57 16.53 0.36
N PRO A 33 11.78 16.94 -0.07
CA PRO A 33 12.49 16.22 -1.13
C PRO A 33 12.90 14.81 -0.70
N LEU A 34 13.23 14.62 0.58
CA LEU A 34 13.63 13.31 1.12
C LEU A 34 12.44 12.35 1.17
N ILE A 35 11.27 12.83 1.61
CA ILE A 35 10.04 12.02 1.63
C ILE A 35 9.58 11.68 0.21
N ALA A 36 9.68 12.63 -0.73
CA ALA A 36 9.35 12.38 -2.13
C ALA A 36 10.30 11.34 -2.75
N ALA A 37 11.61 11.49 -2.58
CA ALA A 37 12.60 10.54 -3.06
C ALA A 37 12.40 9.14 -2.44
N GLY A 38 12.16 9.09 -1.13
CA GLY A 38 11.84 7.84 -0.43
C GLY A 38 10.57 7.20 -0.98
N SER A 39 9.51 7.97 -1.22
CA SER A 39 8.23 7.44 -1.75
C SER A 39 8.41 6.84 -3.14
N VAL A 40 9.23 7.48 -3.99
CA VAL A 40 9.58 6.95 -5.31
C VAL A 40 10.39 5.66 -5.17
N ALA A 41 11.40 5.63 -4.30
CA ALA A 41 12.20 4.43 -4.05
C ALA A 41 11.33 3.27 -3.51
N ALA A 42 10.41 3.56 -2.59
CA ALA A 42 9.43 2.60 -2.09
C ALA A 42 8.61 2.02 -3.24
N THR A 43 8.01 2.89 -4.05
CA THR A 43 7.18 2.54 -5.21
C THR A 43 7.93 1.64 -6.19
N LEU A 44 9.18 2.00 -6.52
CA LEU A 44 10.02 1.20 -7.41
C LEU A 44 10.38 -0.16 -6.79
N TYR A 45 10.62 -0.20 -5.49
CA TYR A 45 10.92 -1.44 -4.78
C TYR A 45 9.70 -2.37 -4.72
N VAL A 46 8.50 -1.85 -4.42
CA VAL A 46 7.26 -2.64 -4.47
C VAL A 46 7.04 -3.21 -5.87
N LEU A 47 7.25 -2.39 -6.91
CA LEU A 47 7.11 -2.82 -8.30
C LEU A 47 8.14 -3.90 -8.67
N TRP A 48 9.37 -3.75 -8.18
CA TRP A 48 10.44 -4.74 -8.35
C TRP A 48 10.03 -6.09 -7.76
N ILE A 49 9.64 -6.06 -6.50
CA ILE A 49 9.19 -7.21 -5.72
C ILE A 49 7.99 -7.92 -6.37
N GLY A 50 6.93 -7.18 -6.67
CA GLY A 50 5.63 -7.78 -6.97
C GLY A 50 5.57 -8.51 -8.30
N ALA A 51 6.15 -7.95 -9.36
CA ALA A 51 6.00 -8.50 -10.70
C ALA A 51 7.27 -8.43 -11.55
N LEU A 52 8.05 -7.35 -11.42
CA LEU A 52 9.20 -7.14 -12.31
C LEU A 52 10.30 -8.18 -12.09
N SER A 53 10.60 -8.56 -10.84
CA SER A 53 11.65 -9.53 -10.49
C SER A 53 11.50 -10.85 -11.27
N THR A 54 10.28 -11.37 -11.30
CA THR A 54 9.94 -12.63 -11.98
C THR A 54 9.87 -12.46 -13.49
N VAL A 55 9.26 -11.37 -13.99
CA VAL A 55 9.15 -11.12 -15.43
C VAL A 55 10.53 -10.87 -16.06
N PHE A 56 11.34 -10.00 -15.47
CA PHE A 56 12.71 -9.74 -15.90
C PHE A 56 13.57 -10.99 -15.78
N GLY A 57 13.51 -11.69 -14.65
CA GLY A 57 14.27 -12.91 -14.43
C GLY A 57 13.96 -14.00 -15.46
N ASN A 58 12.69 -14.23 -15.77
CA ASN A 58 12.28 -15.20 -16.79
C ASN A 58 12.69 -14.75 -18.20
N ALA A 59 12.55 -13.47 -18.53
CA ALA A 59 12.95 -12.93 -19.82
C ALA A 59 14.47 -13.06 -20.03
N LEU A 60 15.27 -12.80 -18.98
CA LEU A 60 16.72 -12.90 -19.02
C LEU A 60 17.19 -14.35 -19.13
N LEU A 61 16.56 -15.30 -18.41
CA LEU A 61 16.85 -16.73 -18.58
C LEU A 61 16.52 -17.22 -19.99
N TRP A 62 15.38 -16.79 -20.53
CA TRP A 62 15.01 -17.12 -21.91
C TRP A 62 16.02 -16.53 -22.90
N ALA A 63 16.44 -15.28 -22.71
CA ALA A 63 17.45 -14.64 -23.55
C ALA A 63 18.80 -15.34 -23.44
N TYR A 64 19.22 -15.73 -22.24
CA TYR A 64 20.44 -16.50 -21.99
C TYR A 64 20.41 -17.86 -22.69
N GLY A 65 19.32 -18.63 -22.54
CA GLY A 65 19.15 -19.90 -23.25
C GLY A 65 19.15 -19.74 -24.77
N SER A 66 18.58 -18.65 -25.27
CA SER A 66 18.63 -18.32 -26.71
C SER A 66 20.05 -17.98 -27.18
N LEU A 67 20.83 -17.23 -26.39
CA LEU A 67 22.22 -16.89 -26.72
C LEU A 67 23.13 -18.13 -26.66
N GLN A 68 22.94 -19.00 -25.68
CA GLN A 68 23.66 -20.27 -25.59
C GLN A 68 23.40 -21.16 -26.80
N SER A 69 22.18 -21.16 -27.35
CA SER A 69 21.86 -21.92 -28.57
C SER A 69 22.65 -21.46 -29.81
N VAL A 70 23.17 -20.22 -29.80
CA VAL A 70 24.01 -19.63 -30.85
C VAL A 70 25.52 -19.70 -30.49
N GLY A 71 25.87 -20.34 -29.36
CA GLY A 71 27.25 -20.50 -28.91
C GLY A 71 27.84 -19.28 -28.18
N LEU A 72 27.02 -18.30 -27.82
CA LEU A 72 27.43 -17.14 -27.00
C LEU A 72 27.09 -17.41 -25.53
N ASP A 73 28.11 -17.70 -24.72
CA ASP A 73 27.94 -17.91 -23.28
C ASP A 73 28.28 -16.64 -22.50
N TRP A 74 27.27 -16.03 -21.90
CA TRP A 74 27.40 -14.81 -21.08
C TRP A 74 26.95 -15.09 -19.64
N PRO A 75 27.86 -15.61 -18.78
CA PRO A 75 27.52 -16.07 -17.43
C PRO A 75 26.90 -15.00 -16.52
N TRP A 76 27.18 -13.72 -16.81
CA TRP A 76 26.60 -12.62 -16.07
C TRP A 76 25.08 -12.50 -16.28
N LEU A 77 24.55 -12.90 -17.45
CA LEU A 77 23.11 -12.91 -17.72
C LEU A 77 22.41 -13.96 -16.87
N ASP A 78 22.99 -15.16 -16.77
CA ASP A 78 22.46 -16.23 -15.92
C ASP A 78 22.51 -15.85 -14.44
N ALA A 79 23.65 -15.32 -13.97
CA ALA A 79 23.79 -14.83 -12.60
C ALA A 79 22.79 -13.70 -12.28
N PHE A 80 22.57 -12.77 -13.21
CA PHE A 80 21.61 -11.68 -13.03
C PHE A 80 20.17 -12.17 -13.09
N ALA A 81 19.86 -13.14 -13.96
CA ALA A 81 18.53 -13.72 -14.06
C ALA A 81 18.20 -14.56 -12.81
N ALA A 82 19.16 -15.34 -12.31
CA ALA A 82 19.06 -16.07 -11.05
C ALA A 82 18.90 -15.13 -9.86
N TRP A 83 19.66 -14.03 -9.81
CA TRP A 83 19.49 -12.99 -8.78
C TRP A 83 18.11 -12.32 -8.85
N SER A 84 17.65 -11.96 -10.06
CA SER A 84 16.32 -11.39 -10.28
C SER A 84 15.20 -12.32 -9.84
N ARG A 85 15.35 -13.64 -10.03
CA ARG A 85 14.41 -14.67 -9.55
C ARG A 85 14.59 -15.04 -8.08
N GLY A 86 15.74 -14.71 -7.48
CA GLY A 86 16.07 -15.01 -6.09
C GLY A 86 15.14 -14.37 -5.07
N TYR A 87 14.30 -13.42 -5.50
CA TYR A 87 13.22 -12.83 -4.72
C TYR A 87 12.27 -13.89 -4.12
N THR A 88 11.86 -14.90 -4.89
CA THR A 88 10.95 -15.94 -4.37
C THR A 88 11.62 -16.83 -3.31
N ALA A 89 12.95 -16.81 -3.20
CA ALA A 89 13.71 -17.65 -2.27
C ALA A 89 14.03 -16.95 -0.93
N ASN A 90 13.96 -15.61 -0.86
CA ASN A 90 14.32 -14.82 0.33
C ASN A 90 13.15 -13.97 0.85
N PHE A 91 11.97 -14.59 0.94
CA PHE A 91 10.71 -13.91 1.28
C PHE A 91 10.80 -13.01 2.53
N HIS A 92 11.41 -13.49 3.62
CA HIS A 92 11.59 -12.71 4.85
C HIS A 92 12.43 -11.46 4.66
N ARG A 93 13.55 -11.59 3.94
CA ARG A 93 14.49 -10.48 3.71
C ARG A 93 13.87 -9.38 2.87
N ASP A 94 13.24 -9.74 1.75
CA ASP A 94 12.73 -8.73 0.84
C ASP A 94 11.50 -8.02 1.42
N ILE A 95 10.66 -8.74 2.17
CA ILE A 95 9.58 -8.12 2.93
C ILE A 95 10.12 -7.22 4.05
N ALA A 96 11.18 -7.62 4.75
CA ALA A 96 11.80 -6.77 5.77
C ALA A 96 12.34 -5.46 5.16
N ILE A 97 12.96 -5.52 3.97
CA ILE A 97 13.36 -4.32 3.23
C ILE A 97 12.12 -3.50 2.83
N PHE A 98 11.04 -4.14 2.38
CA PHE A 98 9.79 -3.46 2.05
C PHE A 98 9.26 -2.67 3.25
N ILE A 99 9.19 -3.29 4.43
CA ILE A 99 8.79 -2.63 5.67
C ILE A 99 9.75 -1.49 6.00
N GLY A 100 11.06 -1.72 5.88
CA GLY A 100 12.11 -0.73 6.17
C GLY A 100 12.06 0.50 5.28
N VAL A 101 11.55 0.39 4.05
CA VAL A 101 11.35 1.54 3.18
C VAL A 101 9.97 2.15 3.40
N THR A 102 8.91 1.34 3.42
CA THR A 102 7.53 1.83 3.39
C THR A 102 7.03 2.38 4.71
N PHE A 103 7.33 1.74 5.85
CA PHE A 103 6.79 2.15 7.15
C PHE A 103 7.32 3.51 7.62
N PRO A 104 8.63 3.81 7.51
CA PRO A 104 9.13 5.14 7.86
C PRO A 104 8.45 6.23 7.03
N ILE A 105 8.31 6.01 5.73
CA ILE A 105 7.63 6.97 4.84
C ILE A 105 6.16 7.11 5.22
N ALA A 106 5.48 6.00 5.51
CA ALA A 106 4.08 6.00 5.91
C ALA A 106 3.85 6.79 7.21
N PHE A 107 4.74 6.64 8.21
CA PHE A 107 4.69 7.43 9.45
C PHE A 107 5.00 8.91 9.24
N LEU A 108 5.92 9.25 8.33
CA LEU A 108 6.27 10.64 8.01
C LEU A 108 5.22 11.35 7.15
N THR A 109 4.46 10.61 6.35
CA THR A 109 3.40 11.15 5.47
C THR A 109 2.02 11.16 6.14
N THR A 110 1.78 10.23 7.07
CA THR A 110 0.51 10.08 7.77
C THR A 110 0.69 10.47 9.23
N THR A 111 0.45 11.76 9.51
CA THR A 111 0.57 12.29 10.87
C THR A 111 -0.60 11.83 11.76
N ALA A 112 -0.37 11.77 13.07
CA ALA A 112 -1.39 11.38 14.05
C ALA A 112 -2.58 12.37 14.16
N HIS A 113 -2.43 13.62 13.68
CA HIS A 113 -3.48 14.65 13.71
C HIS A 113 -3.60 15.40 12.38
N VAL A 114 -4.79 15.35 11.77
CA VAL A 114 -5.11 15.91 10.44
C VAL A 114 -4.74 17.40 10.30
N ASP A 115 -4.78 18.17 11.39
CA ASP A 115 -4.61 19.63 11.36
C ASP A 115 -3.18 20.14 11.60
N ARG A 116 -2.21 19.25 11.87
CA ARG A 116 -0.84 19.70 12.18
C ARG A 116 -0.07 20.00 10.90
N LYS A 117 0.82 21.00 10.95
CA LYS A 117 1.64 21.46 9.80
C LYS A 117 3.14 21.13 9.92
N LYS A 118 3.59 20.61 11.07
CA LYS A 118 4.99 20.27 11.35
C LYS A 118 5.11 18.83 11.81
N LEU A 119 6.17 18.16 11.40
CA LEU A 119 6.58 16.85 11.89
C LEU A 119 6.76 16.90 13.41
N ALA A 120 6.07 16.00 14.12
CA ALA A 120 6.20 15.84 15.55
C ALA A 120 7.09 14.64 15.89
N TRP A 121 7.55 14.58 17.14
CA TRP A 121 8.26 13.42 17.67
C TRP A 121 7.43 12.13 17.55
N THR A 122 6.10 12.24 17.58
CA THR A 122 5.16 11.14 17.35
C THR A 122 5.19 10.57 15.93
N ASP A 123 5.80 11.25 14.96
CA ASP A 123 5.94 10.79 13.59
C ASP A 123 7.38 10.31 13.33
N ILE A 124 8.37 11.01 13.90
CA ILE A 124 9.79 10.70 13.75
C ILE A 124 10.18 9.44 14.52
N VAL A 125 9.73 9.29 15.77
CA VAL A 125 10.12 8.14 16.62
C VAL A 125 9.60 6.82 16.05
N PRO A 126 8.31 6.67 15.69
CA PRO A 126 7.83 5.45 15.06
C PRO A 126 8.48 5.18 13.70
N ALA A 127 8.78 6.23 12.92
CA ALA A 127 9.52 6.07 11.67
C ALA A 127 10.92 5.50 11.90
N ALA A 128 11.68 6.07 12.84
CA ALA A 128 13.02 5.58 13.19
C ALA A 128 12.98 4.15 13.78
N LEU A 129 12.00 3.86 14.64
CA LEU A 129 11.81 2.52 15.20
C LEU A 129 11.46 1.49 14.12
N SER A 130 10.55 1.82 13.19
CA SER A 130 10.21 0.92 12.08
C SER A 130 11.40 0.63 11.18
N PHE A 131 12.26 1.63 10.93
CA PHE A 131 13.51 1.45 10.20
C PHE A 131 14.49 0.55 10.96
N ALA A 132 14.65 0.75 12.28
CA ALA A 132 15.53 -0.07 13.11
C ALA A 132 15.06 -1.53 13.20
N VAL A 133 13.74 -1.76 13.33
CA VAL A 133 13.14 -3.09 13.31
C VAL A 133 13.40 -3.78 11.97
N ALA A 134 13.16 -3.10 10.85
CA ALA A 134 13.45 -3.65 9.54
C ALA A 134 14.94 -4.00 9.36
N LEU A 135 15.84 -3.11 9.81
CA LEU A 135 17.28 -3.35 9.75
C LEU A 135 17.68 -4.58 10.60
N TYR A 136 17.04 -4.79 11.75
CA TYR A 136 17.26 -5.98 12.58
C TYR A 136 16.92 -7.27 11.83
N TYR A 137 15.76 -7.32 11.16
CA TYR A 137 15.35 -8.47 10.33
C TYR A 137 16.27 -8.70 9.14
N VAL A 138 16.76 -7.64 8.49
CA VAL A 138 17.66 -7.75 7.32
C VAL A 138 19.07 -8.22 7.72
N ILE A 139 19.63 -7.73 8.84
CA ILE A 139 20.98 -8.11 9.27
C ILE A 139 21.02 -9.55 9.77
N LEU A 140 19.95 -10.00 10.45
CA LEU A 140 19.88 -11.31 11.08
C LEU A 140 19.05 -12.32 10.27
N ASP A 141 18.92 -12.10 8.96
CA ASP A 141 18.12 -12.91 8.03
C ASP A 141 18.42 -14.42 8.16
N ASP A 142 19.70 -14.81 8.18
CA ASP A 142 20.12 -16.20 8.37
C ASP A 142 19.57 -16.81 9.67
N ARG A 143 19.47 -16.03 10.74
CA ARG A 143 18.91 -16.50 12.01
C ARG A 143 17.40 -16.72 11.90
N PHE A 144 16.68 -15.80 11.28
CA PHE A 144 15.22 -15.90 11.09
C PHE A 144 14.85 -17.03 10.13
N LEU A 145 15.66 -17.25 9.10
CA LEU A 145 15.57 -18.40 8.20
C LEU A 145 15.78 -19.73 8.92
N ASN A 146 16.72 -19.79 9.86
CA ASN A 146 16.92 -20.98 10.69
C ASN A 146 15.80 -21.18 11.71
N TRP A 147 15.26 -20.10 12.27
CA TRP A 147 14.14 -20.16 13.22
C TRP A 147 12.87 -20.64 12.53
N SER A 148 12.55 -20.10 11.35
CA SER A 148 11.41 -20.53 10.53
C SER A 148 11.45 -22.03 10.19
N ARG A 149 12.65 -22.61 10.06
CA ARG A 149 12.86 -24.04 9.80
C ARG A 149 12.94 -24.90 11.07
N GLY A 150 12.77 -24.31 12.25
CA GLY A 150 12.84 -25.00 13.54
C GLY A 150 14.26 -25.35 14.01
N PHE A 151 15.30 -24.77 13.41
CA PHE A 151 16.70 -25.01 13.79
C PHE A 151 17.18 -24.09 14.94
N SER A 152 16.45 -23.03 15.26
CA SER A 152 16.78 -22.10 16.34
C SER A 152 15.54 -21.64 17.10
N THR A 153 15.75 -21.18 18.34
CA THR A 153 14.70 -20.66 19.24
C THR A 153 14.77 -19.13 19.35
N PRO A 154 13.64 -18.45 19.62
CA PRO A 154 13.62 -17.01 19.82
C PRO A 154 14.52 -16.57 20.97
N THR A 155 15.25 -15.48 20.77
CA THR A 155 15.94 -14.76 21.84
C THR A 155 15.02 -13.71 22.44
N MET A 156 15.25 -13.27 23.68
CA MET A 156 14.52 -12.14 24.28
C MET A 156 14.47 -10.89 23.37
N TRP A 157 15.54 -10.62 22.63
CA TRP A 157 15.59 -9.51 21.66
C TRP A 157 14.66 -9.72 20.45
N ASP A 158 14.49 -10.95 19.98
CA ASP A 158 13.54 -11.29 18.92
C ASP A 158 12.12 -10.97 19.35
N THR A 159 11.75 -11.39 20.56
CA THR A 159 10.42 -11.15 21.12
C THR A 159 10.15 -9.66 21.28
N ILE A 160 11.12 -8.87 21.76
CA ILE A 160 10.98 -7.41 21.90
C ILE A 160 10.79 -6.74 20.52
N VAL A 161 11.61 -7.10 19.54
CA VAL A 161 11.53 -6.53 18.18
C VAL A 161 10.21 -6.92 17.51
N GLY A 162 9.77 -8.17 17.66
CA GLY A 162 8.49 -8.63 17.13
C GLY A 162 7.29 -7.94 17.75
N ILE A 163 7.27 -7.77 19.09
CA ILE A 163 6.21 -7.00 19.77
C ILE A 163 6.22 -5.55 19.27
N THR A 164 7.41 -4.95 19.12
CA THR A 164 7.54 -3.59 18.59
C THR A 164 6.97 -3.48 17.18
N LEU A 165 7.23 -4.47 16.32
CA LEU A 165 6.66 -4.52 14.97
C LEU A 165 5.13 -4.60 15.00
N VAL A 166 4.55 -5.48 15.83
CA VAL A 166 3.08 -5.61 15.96
C VAL A 166 2.47 -4.27 16.39
N VAL A 167 3.06 -3.60 17.40
CA VAL A 167 2.58 -2.30 17.87
C VAL A 167 2.68 -1.23 16.78
N LEU A 168 3.79 -1.19 16.02
CA LEU A 168 3.96 -0.27 14.91
C LEU A 168 2.93 -0.52 13.79
N VAL A 169 2.65 -1.78 13.45
CA VAL A 169 1.62 -2.13 12.46
C VAL A 169 0.24 -1.66 12.90
N VAL A 170 -0.13 -1.89 14.17
CA VAL A 170 -1.42 -1.46 14.71
C VAL A 170 -1.54 0.07 14.71
N GLU A 171 -0.48 0.78 15.11
CA GLU A 171 -0.46 2.24 15.09
C GLU A 171 -0.52 2.80 13.66
N LEU A 172 0.16 2.15 12.70
CA LEU A 172 0.09 2.52 11.30
C LEU A 172 -1.31 2.27 10.73
N CYS A 173 -1.93 1.14 11.07
CA CYS A 173 -3.31 0.82 10.74
C CYS A 173 -4.27 1.91 11.24
N ARG A 174 -4.11 2.35 12.49
CA ARG A 174 -4.89 3.45 13.09
C ARG A 174 -4.75 4.76 12.33
N ARG A 175 -3.55 5.09 11.88
CA ARG A 175 -3.27 6.32 11.12
C ARG A 175 -3.82 6.26 9.70
N CYS A 176 -3.71 5.12 9.03
CA CYS A 176 -4.11 4.95 7.63
C CYS A 176 -5.61 4.73 7.45
N THR A 177 -6.23 3.93 8.31
CA THR A 177 -7.63 3.48 8.16
C THR A 177 -8.58 4.03 9.22
N GLY A 178 -8.04 4.63 10.29
CA GLY A 178 -8.83 5.15 11.40
C GLY A 178 -9.29 4.08 12.39
N TRP A 179 -10.08 4.51 13.37
CA TRP A 179 -10.49 3.65 14.50
C TRP A 179 -11.40 2.48 14.14
N GLY A 180 -12.09 2.53 12.99
CA GLY A 180 -13.00 1.46 12.56
C GLY A 180 -12.29 0.12 12.45
N LEU A 181 -11.36 0.00 11.50
CA LEU A 181 -10.60 -1.24 11.30
C LEU A 181 -9.68 -1.54 12.49
N THR A 182 -9.04 -0.52 13.08
CA THR A 182 -8.13 -0.74 14.22
C THR A 182 -8.83 -1.33 15.43
N SER A 183 -10.07 -0.91 15.73
CA SER A 183 -10.83 -1.47 16.86
C SER A 183 -11.10 -2.97 16.68
N LEU A 184 -11.42 -3.39 15.45
CA LEU A 184 -11.60 -4.80 15.10
C LEU A 184 -10.29 -5.59 15.26
N VAL A 185 -9.17 -5.04 14.77
CA VAL A 185 -7.85 -5.66 14.92
C VAL A 185 -7.48 -5.80 16.40
N LEU A 186 -7.70 -4.76 17.21
CA LEU A 186 -7.44 -4.82 18.65
C LEU A 186 -8.32 -5.84 19.37
N LEU A 187 -9.58 -5.99 18.96
CA LEU A 187 -10.48 -7.02 19.49
C LEU A 187 -9.97 -8.43 19.16
N LEU A 188 -9.54 -8.66 17.91
CA LEU A 188 -8.98 -9.95 17.51
C LEU A 188 -7.66 -10.25 18.23
N LEU A 189 -6.78 -9.27 18.40
CA LEU A 189 -5.56 -9.41 19.20
C LEU A 189 -5.86 -9.65 20.69
N ALA A 190 -6.91 -9.02 21.23
CA ALA A 190 -7.37 -9.31 22.58
C ALA A 190 -7.90 -10.75 22.66
N PHE A 191 -8.60 -11.24 21.64
CA PHE A 191 -9.04 -12.63 21.57
C PHE A 191 -7.85 -13.59 21.52
N THR A 192 -6.78 -13.30 20.77
CA THR A 192 -5.60 -14.18 20.76
C THR A 192 -4.91 -14.24 22.13
N VAL A 193 -4.89 -13.15 22.90
CA VAL A 193 -4.27 -13.13 24.22
C VAL A 193 -5.18 -13.74 25.30
N PHE A 194 -6.48 -13.45 25.27
CA PHE A 194 -7.42 -13.80 26.34
C PHE A 194 -8.36 -14.96 26.01
N GLY A 195 -8.32 -15.53 24.80
CA GLY A 195 -9.23 -16.59 24.39
C GLY A 195 -9.05 -17.89 25.17
N HIS A 196 -7.92 -18.06 25.88
CA HIS A 196 -7.75 -19.16 26.85
C HIS A 196 -8.70 -19.08 28.06
N LEU A 197 -9.24 -17.90 28.36
CA LEU A 197 -10.21 -17.66 29.43
C LEU A 197 -11.67 -17.85 28.96
N MET A 198 -11.91 -17.98 27.67
CA MET A 198 -13.27 -18.06 27.13
C MET A 198 -13.91 -19.43 27.41
N PRO A 199 -15.23 -19.48 27.71
CA PRO A 199 -15.94 -20.73 27.87
C PRO A 199 -16.41 -21.31 26.52
N GLY A 200 -16.55 -22.63 26.46
CA GLY A 200 -17.15 -23.34 25.31
C GLY A 200 -16.22 -23.45 24.09
N PRO A 201 -16.78 -23.52 22.87
CA PRO A 201 -16.03 -23.82 21.65
C PRO A 201 -15.08 -22.70 21.19
N LEU A 202 -15.16 -21.50 21.78
CA LEU A 202 -14.28 -20.38 21.49
C LEU A 202 -12.98 -20.41 22.32
N LYS A 203 -12.81 -21.39 23.21
CA LYS A 203 -11.62 -21.55 24.03
C LYS A 203 -10.47 -22.13 23.20
N HIS A 204 -9.30 -21.50 23.27
CA HIS A 204 -8.06 -22.06 22.75
C HIS A 204 -7.03 -22.29 23.87
N GLU A 205 -5.96 -23.03 23.58
CA GLU A 205 -4.87 -23.21 24.54
C GLU A 205 -4.10 -21.90 24.77
N ASN A 206 -3.54 -21.74 25.97
CA ASN A 206 -2.68 -20.60 26.28
C ASN A 206 -1.31 -20.83 25.65
N PHE A 207 -0.92 -19.98 24.70
CA PHE A 207 0.39 -20.04 24.07
C PHE A 207 1.30 -18.94 24.61
N GLY A 208 2.60 -19.24 24.69
CA GLY A 208 3.61 -18.27 25.12
C GLY A 208 3.73 -17.09 24.17
N ILE A 209 4.23 -15.95 24.67
CA ILE A 209 4.48 -14.74 23.88
C ILE A 209 5.47 -15.04 22.73
N ASP A 210 6.42 -15.93 22.95
CA ASP A 210 7.39 -16.34 21.94
C ASP A 210 6.72 -17.03 20.74
N TYR A 211 5.76 -17.93 21.00
CA TYR A 211 4.96 -18.58 19.96
C TYR A 211 4.05 -17.57 19.24
N PHE A 212 3.47 -16.61 19.97
CA PHE A 212 2.69 -15.53 19.36
C PHE A 212 3.52 -14.70 18.37
N ILE A 213 4.74 -14.31 18.76
CA ILE A 213 5.65 -13.55 17.90
C ILE A 213 6.15 -14.37 16.73
N GLU A 214 6.42 -15.66 16.92
CA GLU A 214 6.76 -16.57 15.83
C GLU A 214 5.64 -16.60 14.79
N MET A 215 4.39 -16.79 15.23
CA MET A 215 3.24 -16.85 14.35
C MET A 215 2.92 -15.52 13.66
N MET A 216 3.20 -14.39 14.31
CA MET A 216 3.00 -13.05 13.75
C MET A 216 4.12 -12.58 12.82
N THR A 217 5.38 -12.98 13.06
CA THR A 217 6.53 -12.38 12.37
C THR A 217 7.34 -13.36 11.52
N ILE A 218 7.26 -14.66 11.79
CA ILE A 218 8.05 -15.68 11.10
C ILE A 218 7.19 -16.53 10.17
N THR A 219 5.98 -16.89 10.61
CA THR A 219 5.07 -17.73 9.80
C THR A 219 4.43 -16.96 8.63
N GLU A 220 4.13 -17.67 7.55
CA GLU A 220 3.46 -17.17 6.32
C GLU A 220 2.01 -16.69 6.53
N ASN A 221 1.44 -16.89 7.72
CA ASN A 221 0.10 -16.42 8.09
C ASN A 221 0.12 -15.10 8.88
N GLY A 222 1.31 -14.60 9.21
CA GLY A 222 1.51 -13.38 10.00
C GLY A 222 1.63 -12.12 9.16
N ILE A 223 2.29 -11.10 9.73
CA ILE A 223 2.56 -9.79 9.13
C ILE A 223 3.40 -9.93 7.84
N PHE A 224 4.37 -10.84 7.84
CA PHE A 224 5.21 -11.15 6.68
C PHE A 224 4.57 -12.16 5.71
N GLY A 225 3.29 -12.45 5.92
CA GLY A 225 2.58 -13.50 5.23
C GLY A 225 1.96 -13.10 3.90
N SER A 226 1.09 -14.01 3.43
CA SER A 226 0.32 -13.84 2.19
C SER A 226 -0.48 -12.53 2.07
N PRO A 227 -1.02 -11.89 3.14
CA PRO A 227 -1.74 -10.62 2.98
C PRO A 227 -0.85 -9.50 2.44
N LEU A 228 0.42 -9.47 2.88
CA LEU A 228 1.38 -8.47 2.45
C LEU A 228 1.88 -8.75 1.03
N GLU A 229 2.09 -10.03 0.71
CA GLU A 229 2.44 -10.48 -0.64
C GLU A 229 1.36 -10.06 -1.65
N VAL A 230 0.09 -10.36 -1.37
CA VAL A 230 -1.03 -9.98 -2.26
C VAL A 230 -1.15 -8.47 -2.38
N ALA A 231 -0.90 -7.72 -1.30
CA ALA A 231 -0.92 -6.26 -1.32
C ALA A 231 0.22 -5.67 -2.19
N ALA A 232 1.43 -6.21 -2.08
CA ALA A 232 2.59 -5.75 -2.84
C ALA A 232 2.52 -6.14 -4.33
N THR A 233 1.95 -7.32 -4.64
CA THR A 233 1.89 -7.85 -6.00
C THR A 233 0.70 -7.32 -6.79
N TYR A 234 -0.51 -7.34 -6.21
CA TYR A 234 -1.74 -7.02 -6.96
C TYR A 234 -2.28 -5.64 -6.60
N ALA A 235 -2.51 -5.37 -5.31
CA ALA A 235 -3.17 -4.13 -4.89
C ALA A 235 -2.38 -2.89 -5.30
N PHE A 236 -1.05 -2.95 -5.15
CA PHE A 236 -0.16 -1.88 -5.58
C PHE A 236 -0.24 -1.59 -7.09
N LEU A 237 -0.26 -2.62 -7.94
CA LEU A 237 -0.37 -2.44 -9.40
C LEU A 237 -1.69 -1.77 -9.80
N PHE A 238 -2.80 -2.16 -9.16
CA PHE A 238 -4.10 -1.52 -9.41
C PHE A 238 -4.12 -0.05 -9.00
N VAL A 239 -3.53 0.30 -7.86
CA VAL A 239 -3.41 1.69 -7.42
C VAL A 239 -2.47 2.48 -8.33
N LEU A 240 -1.34 1.90 -8.74
CA LEU A 240 -0.38 2.54 -9.63
C LEU A 240 -1.00 2.79 -11.01
N PHE A 241 -1.62 1.77 -11.59
CA PHE A 241 -2.35 1.87 -12.85
C PHE A 241 -3.50 2.87 -12.74
N GLY A 242 -4.25 2.84 -11.64
CA GLY A 242 -5.36 3.76 -11.43
C GLY A 242 -4.89 5.23 -11.42
N ASN A 243 -3.83 5.53 -10.67
CA ASN A 243 -3.23 6.87 -10.66
C ASN A 243 -2.66 7.27 -12.03
N PHE A 244 -2.05 6.34 -12.76
CA PHE A 244 -1.56 6.59 -14.11
C PHE A 244 -2.71 6.90 -15.08
N PHE A 245 -3.76 6.09 -15.05
CA PHE A 245 -4.95 6.22 -15.89
C PHE A 245 -5.76 7.49 -15.59
N GLU A 246 -5.84 7.90 -14.33
CA GLU A 246 -6.41 9.19 -13.94
C GLU A 246 -5.62 10.34 -14.58
N LYS A 247 -4.28 10.29 -14.49
CA LYS A 247 -3.40 11.34 -15.03
C LYS A 247 -3.37 11.41 -16.56
N THR A 248 -3.67 10.33 -17.26
CA THR A 248 -3.82 10.35 -18.73
C THR A 248 -5.18 10.88 -19.19
N GLY A 249 -6.07 11.25 -18.27
CA GLY A 249 -7.42 11.76 -18.57
C GLY A 249 -8.47 10.67 -18.73
N GLY A 250 -8.17 9.43 -18.36
CA GLY A 250 -9.12 8.32 -18.43
C GLY A 250 -10.31 8.48 -17.48
N GLY A 251 -10.11 9.12 -16.33
CA GLY A 251 -11.21 9.47 -15.41
C GLY A 251 -12.23 10.42 -16.03
N ASP A 252 -11.74 11.45 -16.75
CA ASP A 252 -12.59 12.42 -17.45
C ASP A 252 -13.37 11.76 -18.60
N LEU A 253 -12.77 10.78 -19.28
CA LEU A 253 -13.44 10.00 -20.33
C LEU A 253 -14.64 9.22 -19.77
N PHE A 254 -14.46 8.48 -18.67
CA PHE A 254 -15.54 7.70 -18.07
C PHE A 254 -16.62 8.58 -17.45
N PHE A 255 -16.23 9.70 -16.84
CA PHE A 255 -17.20 10.68 -16.35
C PHE A 255 -18.00 11.32 -17.50
N GLY A 256 -17.36 11.64 -18.62
CA GLY A 256 -18.00 12.18 -19.81
C GLY A 256 -19.00 11.20 -20.44
N LEU A 257 -18.60 9.93 -20.60
CA LEU A 257 -19.47 8.87 -21.10
C LEU A 257 -20.68 8.65 -20.18
N SER A 258 -20.44 8.57 -18.87
CA SER A 258 -21.50 8.37 -17.88
C SER A 258 -22.47 9.55 -17.84
N SER A 259 -21.94 10.77 -17.94
CA SER A 259 -22.74 12.00 -18.01
C SER A 259 -23.56 12.09 -19.30
N ALA A 260 -23.04 11.59 -20.42
CA ALA A 260 -23.80 11.52 -21.68
C ALA A 260 -25.01 10.57 -21.57
N ILE A 261 -24.85 9.44 -20.88
CA ILE A 261 -25.91 8.44 -20.69
C ILE A 261 -26.94 8.91 -19.66
N THR A 262 -26.48 9.43 -18.52
CA THR A 262 -27.33 9.64 -17.33
C THR A 262 -27.66 11.10 -17.07
N GLY A 263 -26.95 12.06 -17.66
CA GLY A 263 -27.04 13.49 -17.34
C GLY A 263 -28.41 14.13 -17.59
N ARG A 264 -29.23 13.56 -18.48
CA ARG A 264 -30.60 14.00 -18.75
C ARG A 264 -31.65 13.40 -17.81
N MET A 265 -31.27 12.46 -16.96
CA MET A 265 -32.19 11.80 -16.02
C MET A 265 -32.38 12.65 -14.75
N THR A 266 -33.48 12.41 -14.03
CA THR A 266 -33.64 12.93 -12.67
C THR A 266 -32.53 12.41 -11.77
N GLY A 267 -31.82 13.31 -11.09
CA GLY A 267 -30.60 12.98 -10.33
C GLY A 267 -29.41 12.60 -11.22
N GLY A 268 -29.42 13.00 -12.50
CA GLY A 268 -28.52 12.50 -13.54
C GLY A 268 -27.04 12.57 -13.22
N ALA A 269 -26.59 13.59 -12.50
CA ALA A 269 -25.19 13.70 -12.14
C ALA A 269 -24.75 12.79 -10.99
N ALA A 270 -25.63 12.46 -10.04
CA ALA A 270 -25.34 11.42 -9.05
C ALA A 270 -25.26 10.05 -9.72
N LYS A 271 -26.18 9.77 -10.66
CA LYS A 271 -26.13 8.57 -11.51
C LYS A 271 -24.86 8.54 -12.37
N ALA A 272 -24.45 9.67 -12.92
CA ALA A 272 -23.20 9.78 -13.69
C ALA A 272 -21.97 9.45 -12.85
N CYS A 273 -21.94 9.89 -11.59
CA CYS A 273 -20.85 9.54 -10.67
C CYS A 273 -20.84 8.03 -10.39
N VAL A 274 -21.98 7.44 -10.03
CA VAL A 274 -22.07 6.00 -9.74
C VAL A 274 -21.71 5.15 -10.96
N THR A 275 -22.21 5.50 -12.15
CA THR A 275 -21.90 4.78 -13.38
C THR A 275 -20.42 4.97 -13.79
N ALA A 276 -19.85 6.15 -13.56
CA ALA A 276 -18.43 6.39 -13.84
C ALA A 276 -17.53 5.57 -12.90
N SER A 277 -17.82 5.56 -11.59
CA SER A 277 -17.10 4.73 -10.63
C SER A 277 -17.28 3.24 -10.94
N GLY A 278 -18.48 2.78 -11.34
CA GLY A 278 -18.67 1.39 -11.77
C GLY A 278 -17.84 0.99 -13.01
N LEU A 279 -17.77 1.88 -14.02
CA LEU A 279 -16.92 1.68 -15.20
C LEU A 279 -15.43 1.68 -14.83
N TYR A 280 -15.02 2.59 -13.95
CA TYR A 280 -13.65 2.68 -13.46
C TYR A 280 -13.27 1.48 -12.59
N GLY A 281 -14.14 1.06 -11.68
CA GLY A 281 -14.01 -0.13 -10.82
C GLY A 281 -13.86 -1.41 -11.63
N SER A 282 -14.59 -1.52 -12.75
CA SER A 282 -14.48 -2.67 -13.67
C SER A 282 -13.08 -2.81 -14.28
N VAL A 283 -12.34 -1.70 -14.45
CA VAL A 283 -10.98 -1.70 -15.00
C VAL A 283 -9.93 -1.77 -13.90
N SER A 284 -10.12 -1.00 -12.83
CA SER A 284 -9.15 -0.88 -11.73
C SER A 284 -9.16 -2.07 -10.78
N GLY A 285 -10.23 -2.85 -10.69
CA GLY A 285 -10.32 -4.08 -9.89
C GLY A 285 -10.12 -3.89 -8.38
N SER A 286 -10.07 -2.65 -7.90
CA SER A 286 -9.77 -2.33 -6.50
C SER A 286 -10.66 -1.18 -6.01
N PRO A 287 -11.54 -1.43 -5.02
CA PRO A 287 -12.39 -0.38 -4.45
C PRO A 287 -11.60 0.81 -3.87
N THR A 288 -10.45 0.53 -3.26
CA THR A 288 -9.58 1.57 -2.72
C THR A 288 -8.90 2.40 -3.80
N ALA A 289 -8.55 1.81 -4.95
CA ALA A 289 -7.99 2.53 -6.07
C ALA A 289 -9.06 3.39 -6.76
N ASP A 290 -10.28 2.86 -6.89
CA ASP A 290 -11.40 3.60 -7.45
C ASP A 290 -11.72 4.84 -6.60
N VAL A 291 -12.06 4.70 -5.30
CA VAL A 291 -12.36 5.88 -4.45
C VAL A 291 -11.22 6.91 -4.43
N ALA A 292 -9.96 6.46 -4.49
CA ALA A 292 -8.81 7.34 -4.49
C ALA A 292 -8.67 8.19 -5.76
N THR A 293 -9.26 7.75 -6.88
CA THR A 293 -9.12 8.37 -8.20
C THR A 293 -10.42 9.03 -8.67
N THR A 294 -11.58 8.40 -8.46
CA THR A 294 -12.89 8.95 -8.81
C THR A 294 -13.43 9.87 -7.72
N GLY A 295 -13.22 9.55 -6.44
CA GLY A 295 -13.71 10.33 -5.30
C GLY A 295 -13.33 11.82 -5.30
N PRO A 296 -12.08 12.22 -5.64
CA PRO A 296 -11.70 13.63 -5.78
C PRO A 296 -12.50 14.40 -6.84
N LEU A 297 -13.04 13.71 -7.85
CA LEU A 297 -13.87 14.27 -8.91
C LEU A 297 -15.36 14.25 -8.53
N THR A 298 -15.88 13.09 -8.13
CA THR A 298 -17.32 12.84 -7.95
C THR A 298 -17.86 13.48 -6.67
N ILE A 299 -17.13 13.45 -5.56
CA ILE A 299 -17.60 13.99 -4.27
C ILE A 299 -17.84 15.52 -4.35
N PRO A 300 -16.93 16.35 -4.88
CA PRO A 300 -17.20 17.77 -5.04
C PRO A 300 -18.36 18.06 -6.00
N ILE A 301 -18.54 17.27 -7.05
CA ILE A 301 -19.65 17.40 -8.00
C ILE A 301 -20.99 17.14 -7.30
N MET A 302 -21.10 16.03 -6.57
CA MET A 302 -22.28 15.68 -5.78
C MET A 302 -22.62 16.77 -4.73
N LYS A 303 -21.60 17.30 -4.05
CA LYS A 303 -21.78 18.39 -3.07
C LYS A 303 -22.31 19.67 -3.73
N LYS A 304 -21.80 20.06 -4.91
CA LYS A 304 -22.27 21.22 -5.67
C LYS A 304 -23.75 21.09 -6.09
N MET A 305 -24.28 19.87 -6.12
CA MET A 305 -25.68 19.59 -6.45
C MET A 305 -26.60 19.51 -5.24
N GLY A 306 -26.08 19.81 -4.04
CA GLY A 306 -26.87 19.81 -2.81
C GLY A 306 -26.89 18.47 -2.07
N ILE A 307 -26.11 17.47 -2.50
CA ILE A 307 -25.96 16.22 -1.72
C ILE A 307 -25.09 16.49 -0.50
N ALA A 308 -25.61 16.14 0.69
CA ALA A 308 -24.88 16.31 1.94
C ALA A 308 -23.51 15.61 1.89
N PRO A 309 -22.42 16.23 2.42
CA PRO A 309 -21.07 15.67 2.36
C PRO A 309 -20.94 14.21 2.79
N ALA A 310 -21.62 13.82 3.87
CA ALA A 310 -21.62 12.45 4.38
C ALA A 310 -22.31 11.48 3.40
N ARG A 311 -23.41 11.90 2.77
CA ARG A 311 -24.11 11.10 1.75
C ARG A 311 -23.29 10.98 0.47
N ALA A 312 -22.64 12.04 0.02
CA ALA A 312 -21.78 12.00 -1.16
C ALA A 312 -20.60 11.02 -0.96
N ALA A 313 -19.96 11.06 0.21
CA ALA A 313 -18.89 10.11 0.54
C ALA A 313 -19.40 8.67 0.67
N ALA A 314 -20.58 8.48 1.26
CA ALA A 314 -21.20 7.16 1.34
C ALA A 314 -21.53 6.59 -0.05
N ILE A 315 -22.16 7.40 -0.92
CA ILE A 315 -22.49 7.01 -2.30
C ILE A 315 -21.23 6.59 -3.05
N GLU A 316 -20.17 7.40 -2.98
CA GLU A 316 -18.89 7.09 -3.62
C GLU A 316 -18.30 5.78 -3.10
N ALA A 317 -18.24 5.61 -1.77
CA ALA A 317 -17.70 4.40 -1.16
C ALA A 317 -18.47 3.14 -1.58
N THR A 318 -19.81 3.21 -1.66
CA THR A 318 -20.62 2.10 -2.18
C THR A 318 -20.40 1.87 -3.66
N ALA A 319 -20.38 2.92 -4.49
CA ALA A 319 -20.22 2.79 -5.94
C ALA A 319 -18.87 2.16 -6.31
N SER A 320 -17.81 2.50 -5.56
CA SER A 320 -16.49 1.92 -5.76
C SER A 320 -16.31 0.52 -5.20
N SER A 321 -17.20 0.08 -4.31
CA SER A 321 -17.17 -1.29 -3.79
C SER A 321 -17.80 -2.31 -4.74
N GLY A 322 -18.43 -1.86 -5.85
CA GLY A 322 -19.12 -2.69 -6.82
C GLY A 322 -20.64 -2.59 -6.71
#